data_AF-A0A670ZNU0-F1
#
_entry.id   AF-A0A670ZNU0-F1
#
_cell.length_a   1.000
_cell.length_b   1.000
_cell.length_c   1.000
_cell.angle_alpha   90.00
_cell.angle_beta   90.00
_cell.angle_gamma   90.00
#
_symmetry.space_group_name_H-M   'P 1'
#
loop_
_entity.id
_entity.type
_entity.pdbx_description
1 polymer ?
#
loop_
_entity_poly.entity_id
_entity_poly.type
_entity_poly.pdbx_seq_one_letter_code
_entity_poly.pdbx_strand_id
1 'polypeptide(L)'
;MGNEISYPLKPFLVEASKDVFWNRCLHIIHAMSAQMLRINADPHYFTQVFADLKNEGNVAAEDFALPFFSSAVGSSVTKGTVVSRGLCTS
;
A
#
# COMPACT_ATOMS: atom_id res chain seq x y z
N MET A 1 -16.21 -6.31 3.62
CA MET A 1 -17.10 -7.48 3.56
C MET A 1 -18.30 -7.08 2.70
N GLY A 2 -18.72 -7.90 1.74
CA GLY A 2 -19.77 -7.53 0.81
C GLY A 2 -21.12 -7.30 1.50
N ASN A 3 -21.84 -6.23 1.13
CA ASN A 3 -23.16 -5.94 1.68
C ASN A 3 -24.28 -6.80 1.04
N GLU A 4 -23.98 -7.45 -0.08
CA GLU A 4 -24.93 -8.28 -0.83
C GLU A 4 -24.87 -9.74 -0.40
N ILE A 5 -26.01 -10.43 -0.48
CA ILE A 5 -26.13 -11.85 -0.10
C ILE A 5 -25.49 -12.83 -1.10
N SER A 6 -25.24 -12.40 -2.34
CA SER A 6 -24.57 -13.22 -3.35
C SER A 6 -23.88 -12.35 -4.41
N TYR A 7 -22.81 -12.88 -4.98
CA TYR A 7 -22.07 -12.25 -6.07
C TYR A 7 -22.01 -13.20 -7.27
N PRO A 8 -22.21 -12.71 -8.51
CA PRO A 8 -22.15 -13.57 -9.69
C PRO A 8 -20.72 -14.08 -9.91
N LEU A 9 -20.57 -15.33 -10.38
CA LEU A 9 -19.26 -15.95 -10.62
C LEU A 9 -18.52 -15.36 -11.84
N LYS A 10 -19.28 -14.95 -12.87
CA LYS A 10 -18.75 -14.59 -14.20
C LYS A 10 -17.63 -13.53 -14.17
N PRO A 11 -17.64 -12.49 -13.32
CA PRO A 11 -16.56 -11.52 -13.24
C PRO A 11 -15.24 -12.08 -12.67
N PHE A 12 -15.29 -13.16 -11.89
CA PHE A 12 -14.14 -13.69 -11.15
C PHE A 12 -13.53 -14.94 -11.81
N LEU A 13 -14.27 -15.59 -12.72
CA LEU A 13 -13.82 -16.77 -13.42
C LEU A 13 -13.06 -16.39 -14.69
N VAL A 14 -11.74 -16.26 -14.55
CA VAL A 14 -10.81 -16.04 -15.68
C VAL A 14 -10.31 -17.38 -16.26
N GLU A 15 -10.53 -18.48 -15.54
CA GLU A 15 -10.03 -19.80 -15.91
C GLU A 15 -10.97 -20.58 -16.81
N ALA A 16 -10.40 -21.42 -17.67
CA ALA A 16 -11.17 -22.32 -18.54
C ALA A 16 -11.89 -23.43 -17.75
N SER A 17 -11.32 -23.89 -16.63
CA SER A 17 -11.91 -24.93 -15.77
C SER A 17 -12.52 -24.34 -14.50
N LYS A 18 -13.82 -24.60 -14.31
CA LYS A 18 -14.56 -24.20 -13.10
C LYS A 18 -14.09 -25.00 -11.87
N ASP A 19 -13.66 -26.24 -12.06
CA ASP A 19 -13.26 -27.11 -10.95
C ASP A 19 -11.98 -26.60 -10.28
N VAL A 20 -11.04 -26.05 -11.05
CA VAL A 20 -9.81 -25.45 -10.51
C VAL A 20 -10.14 -24.23 -9.64
N PHE A 21 -11.04 -23.37 -10.12
CA PHE A 21 -11.53 -22.22 -9.36
C PHE A 21 -12.13 -22.65 -8.01
N TRP A 22 -13.07 -23.59 -8.02
CA TRP A 22 -13.74 -24.05 -6.79
C TRP A 22 -12.79 -24.77 -5.82
N ASN A 23 -11.87 -25.59 -6.32
CA ASN A 23 -10.86 -26.23 -5.47
C ASN A 23 -9.98 -25.21 -4.75
N ARG A 24 -9.57 -24.14 -5.44
CA ARG A 24 -8.83 -23.04 -4.81
C ARG A 24 -9.67 -22.28 -3.80
N CYS A 25 -10.94 -22.02 -4.09
CA CYS A 25 -11.85 -21.39 -3.12
C CYS A 25 -11.92 -22.20 -1.82
N LEU A 26 -12.10 -23.53 -1.91
CA LEU A 26 -12.13 -24.40 -0.74
C LEU A 26 -10.80 -24.38 0.03
N HIS A 27 -9.68 -24.42 -0.69
CA HIS A 27 -8.36 -24.35 -0.08
C HIS A 27 -8.13 -23.04 0.68
N ILE A 28 -8.47 -21.90 0.06
CA ILE A 28 -8.34 -20.57 0.68
C ILE A 28 -9.23 -20.46 1.91
N ILE A 29 -10.50 -20.90 1.83
CA ILE A 29 -11.41 -20.89 2.99
C ILE A 29 -10.83 -21.71 4.14
N HIS A 30 -10.33 -22.92 3.85
CA HIS A 30 -9.74 -23.79 4.87
C HIS A 30 -8.51 -23.13 5.53
N ALA A 31 -7.60 -22.54 4.74
CA ALA A 31 -6.39 -21.92 5.25
C ALA A 31 -6.64 -20.57 5.97
N MET A 32 -7.61 -19.77 5.51
CA MET A 32 -7.74 -18.36 5.88
C MET A 32 -8.94 -18.03 6.74
N SER A 33 -9.90 -18.94 6.91
CA SER A 33 -11.14 -18.71 7.68
C SER A 33 -10.89 -18.11 9.07
N ALA A 34 -9.91 -18.63 9.81
CA ALA A 34 -9.56 -18.13 11.13
C ALA A 34 -9.04 -16.68 11.10
N GLN A 35 -8.13 -16.36 10.17
CA GLN A 35 -7.59 -15.01 10.03
C GLN A 35 -8.63 -14.02 9.50
N MET A 36 -9.52 -14.47 8.62
CA MET A 36 -10.62 -13.67 8.10
C MET A 36 -11.59 -13.27 9.21
N LEU A 37 -11.93 -14.18 10.13
CA LEU A 37 -12.71 -13.83 11.32
C LEU A 37 -11.91 -12.95 12.28
N ARG A 38 -10.62 -13.25 12.49
CA ARG A 38 -9.75 -12.48 13.40
C ARG A 38 -9.62 -11.01 13.01
N ILE A 39 -9.53 -10.69 11.72
CA ILE A 39 -9.49 -9.28 11.24
C ILE A 39 -10.75 -8.52 11.67
N ASN A 40 -11.90 -9.18 11.71
CA ASN A 40 -13.16 -8.54 12.11
C ASN A 40 -13.34 -8.49 13.64
N ALA A 41 -12.70 -9.40 14.38
CA ALA A 41 -12.85 -9.53 15.84
C ALA A 41 -11.80 -8.74 16.64
N ASP A 42 -10.59 -8.56 16.12
CA ASP A 42 -9.45 -7.95 16.80
C ASP A 42 -9.01 -6.65 16.09
N PRO A 43 -9.32 -5.46 16.67
CA PRO A 43 -8.92 -4.18 16.11
C PRO A 43 -7.39 -4.02 15.98
N HIS A 44 -6.60 -4.60 16.89
CA HIS A 44 -5.15 -4.49 16.82
C HIS A 44 -4.60 -5.28 15.63
N TYR A 45 -5.12 -6.49 15.41
CA TYR A 45 -4.76 -7.29 14.25
C TYR A 45 -5.12 -6.59 12.94
N PHE A 46 -6.28 -5.91 12.87
CA PHE A 46 -6.62 -5.08 11.70
C PHE A 46 -5.59 -3.95 11.49
N THR A 47 -5.24 -3.21 12.54
CA THR A 47 -4.24 -2.11 12.41
C THR A 47 -2.87 -2.60 12.00
N GLN A 48 -2.46 -3.79 12.45
CA GLN A 48 -1.20 -4.41 12.07
C GLN A 48 -1.20 -4.76 10.58
N VAL A 49 -2.21 -5.49 10.11
CA VAL A 49 -2.33 -5.87 8.69
C VAL A 49 -2.41 -4.61 7.79
N PHE A 50 -3.06 -3.55 8.26
CA PHE A 50 -3.12 -2.28 7.54
C PHE A 50 -1.76 -1.56 7.47
N ALA A 51 -1.00 -1.56 8.57
CA ALA A 51 0.35 -0.99 8.60
C ALA A 51 1.31 -1.77 7.70
N ASP A 52 1.25 -3.10 7.73
CA ASP A 52 2.05 -3.98 6.87
C ASP A 52 1.76 -3.67 5.38
N LEU A 53 0.47 -3.56 5.00
CA LEU A 53 0.08 -3.19 3.64
C LEU A 53 0.63 -1.83 3.20
N LYS A 54 0.66 -0.84 4.09
CA LYS A 54 1.23 0.49 3.79
C LYS A 54 2.73 0.39 3.52
N ASN A 55 3.43 -0.47 4.25
CA ASN A 55 4.86 -0.64 4.12
C ASN A 55 5.25 -1.30 2.79
N GLU A 56 4.45 -2.25 2.27
CA GLU A 56 4.68 -2.86 0.94
C GLU A 56 4.74 -1.81 -0.19
N GLY A 57 3.94 -0.74 -0.11
CA GLY A 57 3.99 0.36 -1.08
C GLY A 57 5.22 1.26 -0.96
N ASN A 58 5.87 1.28 0.21
CA ASN A 58 7.06 2.10 0.47
C ASN A 58 8.36 1.36 0.14
N VAL A 59 8.38 0.03 0.25
CA VAL A 59 9.52 -0.80 -0.16
C VAL A 59 9.79 -0.66 -1.67
N ALA A 60 8.74 -0.59 -2.49
CA ALA A 60 8.88 -0.37 -3.94
C ALA A 60 9.50 0.99 -4.32
N ALA A 61 9.40 2.00 -3.45
CA ALA A 61 9.99 3.32 -3.67
C ALA A 61 11.49 3.36 -3.30
N GLU A 62 11.89 2.61 -2.27
CA GLU A 62 13.27 2.55 -1.77
C GLU A 62 14.13 1.58 -2.60
N ASP A 63 13.55 0.49 -3.14
CA ASP A 63 14.26 -0.44 -4.03
C ASP A 63 14.58 0.18 -5.42
N PHE A 64 13.81 1.17 -5.86
CA PHE A 64 14.15 1.98 -7.04
C PHE A 64 15.13 3.13 -6.73
N ALA A 65 15.45 3.35 -5.45
CA ALA A 65 16.36 4.39 -4.97
C ALA A 65 17.78 3.89 -4.66
N LEU A 66 18.23 2.82 -5.32
CA LEU A 66 19.64 2.42 -5.38
C LEU A 66 20.38 3.11 -6.56
N PRO A 67 21.72 3.28 -6.48
CA PRO A 67 22.35 4.59 -6.49
C PRO A 67 22.81 5.02 -7.89
N PHE A 68 21.96 5.68 -8.68
CA PHE A 68 22.47 6.43 -9.85
C PHE A 68 22.91 7.85 -9.51
N PHE A 69 22.59 8.37 -8.33
CA PHE A 69 23.01 9.71 -7.89
C PHE A 69 24.34 9.70 -7.14
N SER A 70 25.38 9.15 -7.76
CA SER A 70 26.77 9.35 -7.31
C SER A 70 27.67 9.75 -8.48
N SER A 71 27.44 10.93 -9.03
CA SER A 71 28.52 11.76 -9.58
C SER A 71 28.00 13.15 -9.92
N ALA A 72 28.18 14.09 -9.00
CA ALA A 72 28.59 15.46 -9.30
C ALA A 72 28.78 16.21 -7.98
N VAL A 73 29.99 16.08 -7.44
CA VAL A 73 30.53 17.02 -6.46
C VAL A 73 30.72 18.37 -7.18
N GLY A 74 30.31 19.46 -6.55
CA GLY A 74 30.46 20.80 -7.10
C GLY A 74 30.04 21.87 -6.09
N SER A 75 30.88 22.07 -5.06
CA SER A 75 30.78 23.13 -4.06
C SER A 75 30.59 24.53 -4.66
N SER A 76 29.73 25.36 -4.04
CA SER A 76 30.14 26.71 -3.59
C SER A 76 29.14 27.31 -2.59
N VAL A 77 29.64 27.60 -1.40
CA VAL A 77 29.00 28.40 -0.34
C VAL A 77 28.97 29.87 -0.74
N THR A 78 27.85 30.59 -0.53
CA THR A 78 27.85 31.95 0.06
C THR A 78 26.46 32.42 0.51
N LYS A 79 26.31 32.51 1.84
CA LYS A 79 25.58 33.51 2.67
C LYS A 79 24.46 34.36 2.05
N GLY A 80 23.25 34.10 2.58
CA GLY A 80 22.41 35.06 3.33
C GLY A 80 22.08 36.42 2.73
N THR A 81 20.79 36.67 2.49
CA THR A 81 20.17 38.00 2.72
C THR A 81 18.69 37.81 3.08
N VAL A 82 18.36 38.22 4.31
CA VAL A 82 16.99 38.53 4.75
C VAL A 82 16.65 39.89 4.14
N VAL A 83 15.63 39.98 3.29
CA VAL A 83 15.02 41.26 2.93
C VAL A 83 13.70 41.39 3.67
N SER A 84 13.75 42.19 4.74
CA SER A 84 12.62 42.79 5.43
C SER A 84 11.79 43.61 4.46
N ARG A 85 10.50 43.30 4.31
CA ARG A 85 9.53 44.24 3.71
C ARG A 85 9.07 45.22 4.80
N GLY A 86 9.72 46.37 4.85
CA GLY A 86 9.31 47.51 5.66
C GLY A 86 8.91 48.70 4.77
N LEU A 87 7.67 49.16 5.02
CA LEU A 87 7.09 50.50 4.85
C LEU A 87 7.04 51.16 3.45
N CYS A 88 5.85 51.67 3.09
CA CYS A 88 5.56 53.11 3.23
C CYS A 88 4.06 53.41 3.05
N THR A 89 3.57 54.24 3.96
CA THR A 89 2.25 54.85 4.09
C THR A 89 2.03 55.99 3.08
N SER A 90 0.78 56.23 2.67
CA SER A 90 0.13 57.55 2.72
C SER A 90 -1.38 57.40 2.58
#